data_AF-A0A927FRN9-F1
#
_entry.id   AF-A0A927FRN9-F1
#
_cell.length_a   1.000
_cell.length_b   1.000
_cell.length_c   1.000
_cell.angle_alpha   90.00
_cell.angle_beta   90.00
_cell.angle_gamma   90.00
#
_symmetry.space_group_name_H-M   'P 1'
#
loop_
_entity.id
_entity.type
_entity.pdbx_description
1 polymer ?
#
loop_
_entity_poly.entity_id
_entity_poly.type
_entity_poly.pdbx_seq_one_letter_code
_entity_poly.pdbx_strand_id
1 'polypeptide(L)'
;MFDINGSEFIVILLVAAIVIGPQRLPGYAEQLGALVRKARVWMKDAKGRIDAEMGDDALDVDWRSLDPRQYDPRRIVRDALMDPEPGLVPDPRQAAAGVAPAVALAKASPTGRAPFDTEAT
;
A
#
# COMPACT_ATOMS: atom_id res chain seq x y z
N MET A 1 -3.15 15.43 18.94
CA MET A 1 -1.71 15.17 18.78
C MET A 1 -1.14 15.04 20.18
N PHE A 2 -0.49 13.92 20.52
CA PHE A 2 0.11 13.74 21.85
C PHE A 2 1.42 14.53 21.90
N ASP A 3 1.37 15.71 22.51
CA ASP A 3 2.56 16.49 22.86
C ASP A 3 3.07 15.95 24.20
N ILE A 4 4.03 15.02 24.15
CA ILE A 4 4.63 14.42 25.34
C ILE A 4 6.08 14.87 25.40
N ASN A 5 6.38 15.66 26.43
CA ASN A 5 7.72 16.12 26.71
C ASN A 5 8.54 15.03 27.43
N GLY A 6 9.87 15.14 27.39
CA GLY A 6 10.76 14.16 28.04
C GLY A 6 10.48 13.96 29.53
N SER A 7 10.08 15.02 30.24
CA SER A 7 9.67 14.96 31.65
C SER A 7 8.35 14.20 31.84
N GLU A 8 7.35 14.45 31.00
CA GLU A 8 6.04 13.78 31.04
C GLU A 8 6.18 12.28 30.76
N PHE A 9 7.09 11.89 29.86
CA PHE A 9 7.40 10.48 29.61
C PHE A 9 7.93 9.77 30.86
N ILE A 10 8.79 10.42 31.65
CA ILE A 10 9.30 9.86 32.91
C ILE A 10 8.16 9.69 33.93
N VAL A 11 7.25 10.66 34.02
CA VAL A 11 6.07 10.55 34.89
C VAL A 11 5.20 9.37 34.49
N ILE A 12 4.96 9.18 33.19
CA ILE A 12 4.21 8.04 32.66
C ILE A 12 4.89 6.71 33.02
N LEU A 13 6.22 6.61 32.87
CA LEU A 13 6.97 5.42 33.26
C LEU A 13 6.86 5.13 34.75
N LEU A 14 6.92 6.16 35.60
CA LEU A 14 6.76 6.01 37.05
C LEU A 14 5.35 5.49 37.39
N VAL A 15 4.31 6.09 36.79
CA VAL A 15 2.92 5.65 36.98
C VAL A 15 2.75 4.20 36.50
N ALA A 16 3.26 3.86 35.32
CA ALA A 16 3.21 2.50 34.79
C ALA A 16 3.90 1.51 35.73
N ALA A 17 5.07 1.87 36.30
CA ALA A 17 5.78 1.06 37.26
C ALA A 17 4.98 0.82 38.55
N ILE A 18 4.24 1.83 39.03
CA ILE A 18 3.39 1.69 40.21
C ILE A 18 2.18 0.79 39.90
N VAL A 19 1.49 1.02 38.78
CA VAL A 19 0.27 0.28 38.39
C VAL A 19 0.56 -1.20 38.11
N ILE A 20 1.61 -1.47 37.34
CA ILE A 20 2.04 -2.84 37.01
C ILE A 20 2.72 -3.48 38.23
N GLY A 21 3.43 -2.67 39.02
CA GLY A 21 4.29 -3.08 40.12
C GLY A 21 5.76 -3.18 39.67
N PRO A 22 6.70 -2.57 40.39
CA PRO A 22 8.11 -2.50 39.99
C PRO A 22 8.78 -3.88 39.94
N GLN A 23 8.28 -4.84 40.70
CA GLN A 23 8.78 -6.22 40.71
C GLN A 23 8.38 -7.01 39.46
N ARG A 24 7.29 -6.62 38.78
CA ARG A 24 6.74 -7.36 37.61
C ARG A 24 7.22 -6.78 36.28
N LEU A 25 7.46 -5.46 36.26
CA LEU A 25 7.99 -4.73 35.11
C LEU A 25 9.23 -5.38 34.44
N PRO A 26 10.28 -5.79 35.18
CA PRO A 26 11.46 -6.39 34.56
C PRO A 26 11.12 -7.68 33.81
N GLY A 27 10.23 -8.52 34.37
CA GLY A 27 9.77 -9.74 33.70
C GLY A 27 9.01 -9.47 32.39
N TYR A 28 8.22 -8.40 32.31
CA TYR A 28 7.57 -7.98 31.06
C TYR A 28 8.54 -7.33 30.06
N ALA A 29 9.49 -6.52 30.56
CA ALA A 29 10.53 -5.93 29.72
C ALA A 29 11.43 -6.99 29.09
N GLU A 30 11.74 -8.06 29.81
CA GLU A 30 12.47 -9.22 29.29
C GLU A 30 11.69 -9.96 28.20
N GLN A 31 10.39 -10.19 28.39
CA GLN A 31 9.52 -10.80 27.38
C GLN A 31 9.44 -9.96 26.11
N LEU A 32 9.21 -8.66 26.25
CA LEU A 32 9.19 -7.72 25.12
C LEU A 32 10.56 -7.68 24.44
N GLY A 33 11.65 -7.62 25.20
CA GLY A 33 13.01 -7.63 24.68
C GLY A 33 13.34 -8.92 23.92
N ALA A 34 12.88 -10.07 24.42
CA ALA A 34 13.02 -11.35 23.73
C ALA A 34 12.23 -11.37 22.41
N LEU A 35 11.01 -10.81 22.39
CA LEU A 35 10.20 -10.69 21.19
C LEU A 35 10.85 -9.75 20.16
N VAL A 36 11.34 -8.59 20.60
CA VAL A 36 12.05 -7.63 19.73
C VAL A 36 13.32 -8.25 19.15
N ARG A 37 14.07 -9.02 19.94
CA ARG A 37 15.26 -9.76 19.45
C ARG A 37 14.89 -10.78 18.39
N LYS A 38 13.84 -11.58 18.61
CA LYS A 38 13.33 -12.54 17.62
C LYS A 38 12.88 -11.84 16.34
N ALA A 39 12.11 -10.76 16.47
CA ALA A 39 11.67 -9.96 15.34
C ALA A 39 12.85 -9.37 14.56
N ARG A 40 13.90 -8.89 15.24
CA ARG A 40 15.13 -8.40 14.59
C ARG A 40 15.84 -9.49 13.80
N VAL A 41 15.93 -10.70 14.33
CA VAL A 41 16.53 -11.84 13.61
C VAL A 41 15.69 -12.16 12.37
N TRP A 42 14.36 -12.26 12.50
CA TRP A 42 13.47 -12.50 11.37
C TRP A 42 13.54 -11.41 10.30
N MET A 43 13.59 -10.14 10.69
CA MET A 43 13.78 -9.03 9.75
C MET A 43 15.12 -9.11 9.03
N LYS A 44 16.19 -9.51 9.72
CA LYS A 44 17.52 -9.70 9.12
C LYS A 44 17.54 -10.87 8.14
N ASP A 45 16.89 -11.97 8.48
CA ASP A 45 16.79 -13.15 7.61
C ASP A 45 15.92 -12.87 6.38
N ALA A 46 14.79 -12.17 6.56
CA ALA A 46 13.94 -11.73 5.47
C ALA A 46 14.70 -10.78 4.52
N LYS A 47 15.43 -9.81 5.08
CA LYS A 47 16.31 -8.94 4.30
C LYS A 47 17.37 -9.74 3.55
N GLY A 48 18.02 -10.70 4.21
CA GLY A 48 19.04 -11.55 3.60
C GLY A 48 18.52 -12.41 2.45
N ARG A 49 17.26 -12.88 2.51
CA ARG A 49 16.61 -13.61 1.41
C ARG A 49 16.30 -12.71 0.23
N ILE A 50 15.76 -11.52 0.50
CA ILE A 50 15.49 -10.50 -0.53
C ILE A 50 16.79 -10.10 -1.22
N ASP A 51 17.84 -9.77 -0.45
CA ASP A 51 19.15 -9.40 -0.98
C ASP A 51 19.80 -10.56 -1.77
N ALA A 52 19.57 -11.82 -1.37
CA ALA A 52 20.13 -13.00 -2.06
C ALA A 52 19.39 -13.38 -3.36
N GLU A 53 18.09 -13.14 -3.43
CA GLU A 53 17.26 -13.45 -4.62
C GLU A 53 17.21 -12.29 -5.63
N MET A 54 17.33 -11.04 -5.17
CA MET A 54 17.30 -9.86 -6.03
C MET A 54 18.69 -9.32 -6.38
N GLY A 55 19.76 -9.71 -5.67
CA GLY A 55 21.10 -9.14 -5.94
C GLY A 55 21.09 -7.60 -5.87
N ASP A 56 22.02 -6.95 -6.59
CA ASP A 56 22.22 -5.48 -6.62
C ASP A 56 20.92 -4.66 -6.90
N ASP A 57 19.86 -5.30 -7.40
CA ASP A 57 18.55 -4.67 -7.66
C ASP A 57 17.75 -4.36 -6.37
N ALA A 58 18.04 -4.98 -5.22
CA ALA A 58 17.38 -4.64 -3.94
C ALA A 58 17.81 -3.26 -3.38
N LEU A 59 18.98 -2.78 -3.78
CA LEU A 59 19.48 -1.43 -3.50
C LEU A 59 18.83 -0.39 -4.42
N ASP A 60 18.36 -0.80 -5.59
CA ASP A 60 17.73 0.06 -6.60
C ASP A 60 16.19 0.02 -6.55
N VAL A 61 15.59 -0.82 -5.70
CA VAL A 61 14.20 -0.62 -5.26
C VAL A 61 14.15 0.66 -4.46
N ASP A 62 13.83 1.75 -5.14
CA ASP A 62 13.67 3.08 -4.57
C ASP A 62 12.52 3.06 -3.56
N TRP A 63 12.82 2.73 -2.30
CA TRP A 63 11.87 2.69 -1.18
C TRP A 63 11.14 4.03 -0.98
N ARG A 64 11.61 5.11 -1.61
CA ARG A 64 10.98 6.43 -1.65
C ARG A 64 9.84 6.52 -2.68
N SER A 65 9.84 5.66 -3.70
CA SER A 65 8.77 5.55 -4.70
C SER A 65 7.54 4.77 -4.18
N LEU A 66 7.72 3.98 -3.12
CA LEU A 66 6.67 3.25 -2.41
C LEU A 66 6.06 4.04 -1.23
N ASP A 67 6.52 5.27 -0.98
CA ASP A 67 5.88 6.18 -0.01
C ASP A 67 4.54 6.67 -0.60
N PRO A 68 3.36 6.29 -0.04
CA PRO A 68 2.05 6.60 -0.61
C PRO A 68 1.77 8.11 -0.74
N ARG A 69 2.60 8.96 -0.15
CA ARG A 69 2.49 10.42 -0.17
C ARG A 69 3.27 11.06 -1.32
N GLN A 70 4.12 10.30 -2.02
CA GLN A 70 4.98 10.78 -3.11
C GLN A 70 4.68 10.13 -4.47
N TYR A 71 3.57 9.39 -4.61
CA TYR A 71 2.99 9.04 -5.90
C TYR A 71 2.41 10.32 -6.56
N ASP A 72 3.30 11.18 -7.04
CA ASP A 72 2.96 12.46 -7.65
C ASP A 72 2.49 12.21 -9.10
N PRO A 73 1.19 12.40 -9.41
CA PRO A 73 0.64 12.10 -10.73
C PRO A 73 1.31 12.88 -11.87
N ARG A 74 2.05 13.95 -11.55
CA ARG A 74 2.79 14.76 -12.53
C ARG A 74 3.97 14.01 -13.15
N ARG A 75 4.58 13.03 -12.47
CA ARG A 75 5.65 12.22 -13.08
C ARG A 75 5.10 11.31 -14.17
N ILE A 76 3.96 10.66 -13.93
CA ILE A 76 3.28 9.80 -14.92
C ILE A 76 2.95 10.57 -16.21
N VAL A 77 2.52 11.82 -16.09
CA VAL A 77 2.22 12.69 -17.25
C VAL A 77 3.49 13.14 -17.99
N ARG A 78 4.58 13.39 -17.27
CA ARG A 78 5.86 13.79 -17.87
C ARG A 78 6.55 12.63 -18.57
N ASP A 79 6.47 11.43 -18.01
CA ASP A 79 7.01 10.22 -18.64
C ASP A 79 6.23 9.91 -19.93
N ALA A 80 4.91 10.14 -19.96
CA ALA A 80 4.11 10.07 -21.18
C ALA A 80 4.38 11.19 -22.21
N LEU A 81 5.09 12.27 -21.82
CA LEU A 81 5.42 13.40 -22.69
C LEU A 81 6.86 13.38 -23.20
N MET A 82 7.77 12.67 -22.53
CA MET A 82 9.21 12.73 -22.78
C MET A 82 9.78 11.49 -23.48
N ASP A 83 9.03 10.38 -23.56
CA ASP A 83 9.37 9.22 -24.39
C ASP A 83 8.44 9.13 -25.62
N PRO A 84 8.87 9.62 -26.81
CA PRO A 84 8.15 9.39 -28.04
C PRO A 84 8.51 8.00 -28.58
N GLU A 85 7.92 6.93 -28.02
CA GLU A 85 7.79 5.68 -28.77
C GLU A 85 6.73 5.90 -29.88
N PRO A 86 7.08 5.66 -31.16
CA PRO A 86 6.20 5.97 -32.28
C PRO A 86 5.18 4.87 -32.45
N GLY A 87 4.00 5.06 -31.86
CA GLY A 87 2.83 4.29 -32.28
C GLY A 87 1.98 3.80 -31.13
N LEU A 88 1.11 4.67 -30.64
CA LEU A 88 -0.34 4.43 -30.53
C LEU A 88 -0.94 5.64 -29.82
N VAL A 89 -1.04 6.77 -30.50
CA VAL A 89 -1.87 7.89 -30.01
C VAL A 89 -3.24 7.70 -30.66
N PRO A 90 -4.30 7.30 -29.92
CA PRO A 90 -5.65 7.43 -30.44
C PRO A 90 -5.92 8.92 -30.61
N ASP A 91 -6.14 9.36 -31.85
CA ASP A 91 -6.43 10.75 -32.17
C ASP A 91 -7.71 11.18 -31.42
N PRO A 92 -7.66 12.18 -30.51
CA PRO A 92 -8.83 12.61 -29.75
C PRO A 92 -9.93 13.19 -30.66
N ARG A 93 -9.63 13.51 -31.93
CA ARG A 93 -10.64 13.88 -32.93
C ARG A 93 -11.45 12.67 -33.43
N GLN A 94 -10.90 11.47 -33.40
CA GLN A 94 -11.61 10.23 -33.74
C GLN A 94 -12.49 9.73 -32.58
N ALA A 95 -12.08 9.96 -31.32
CA ALA A 95 -12.92 9.68 -30.15
C ALA A 95 -14.18 10.57 -30.11
N ALA A 96 -14.10 11.80 -30.64
CA ALA A 96 -15.23 12.71 -30.74
C ALA A 96 -16.14 12.47 -31.96
N ALA A 97 -15.68 11.73 -32.98
CA ALA A 97 -16.44 11.46 -34.21
C ALA A 97 -17.39 10.25 -34.10
N GLY A 98 -17.40 9.53 -32.97
CA GLY A 98 -18.21 8.34 -32.75
C GLY A 98 -19.57 8.55 -32.10
N VAL A 99 -19.95 9.79 -31.74
CA VAL A 99 -21.21 10.03 -31.01
C VAL A 99 -22.25 10.69 -31.92
N ALA A 100 -22.79 9.91 -32.86
CA ALA A 100 -24.05 10.25 -33.52
C ALA A 100 -25.21 9.86 -32.58
N PRO A 101 -26.20 10.74 -32.33
CA PRO A 101 -27.32 10.41 -31.47
C PRO A 101 -28.36 9.61 -32.27
N ALA A 102 -28.29 8.28 -32.22
CA ALA A 102 -29.39 7.44 -32.66
C ALA A 102 -30.42 7.33 -31.53
N VAL A 103 -31.27 8.34 -31.40
CA VAL A 103 -32.54 8.19 -30.66
C VAL A 103 -33.47 7.39 -31.56
N ALA A 104 -33.48 6.07 -31.38
CA ALA A 104 -34.57 5.21 -31.82
C ALA A 104 -35.32 4.74 -30.57
N LEU A 105 -36.41 5.43 -30.27
CA LEU A 105 -37.40 4.98 -29.31
C LEU A 105 -38.03 3.65 -29.76
N ALA A 106 -38.30 2.81 -28.75
CA ALA A 106 -39.46 1.92 -28.63
C ALA A 106 -39.29 0.40 -28.92
N LYS A 107 -39.33 -0.34 -27.80
CA LYS A 107 -40.36 -1.37 -27.48
C LYS A 107 -40.00 -2.85 -27.74
N ALA A 108 -39.71 -3.60 -26.67
CA ALA A 108 -40.44 -4.84 -26.35
C ALA A 108 -40.15 -5.32 -24.90
N SER A 109 -41.20 -5.82 -24.26
CA SER A 109 -41.39 -6.17 -22.85
C SER A 109 -40.73 -7.50 -22.42
N PRO A 110 -40.70 -7.81 -21.10
CA PRO A 110 -39.81 -8.80 -20.50
C PRO A 110 -40.41 -10.20 -20.52
N THR A 111 -39.81 -11.12 -21.26
CA THR A 111 -40.06 -12.56 -21.12
C THR A 111 -38.78 -13.33 -21.47
N GLY A 112 -38.09 -13.82 -20.46
CA GLY A 112 -36.94 -14.71 -20.62
C GLY A 112 -36.08 -14.76 -19.37
N ARG A 113 -36.32 -15.76 -18.52
CA ARG A 113 -35.53 -16.08 -17.32
C ARG A 113 -34.04 -16.12 -17.67
N ALA A 114 -33.20 -15.38 -16.94
CA ALA A 114 -31.75 -15.42 -17.09
C ALA A 114 -31.24 -16.87 -16.83
N PRO A 115 -30.31 -17.38 -17.65
CA PRO A 115 -29.79 -18.75 -17.52
C PRO A 115 -29.01 -18.91 -16.21
N PHE A 116 -29.22 -20.03 -15.51
CA PHE A 116 -28.47 -20.38 -14.30
C PHE A 116 -27.03 -20.80 -14.64
N ASP A 117 -26.07 -20.31 -13.86
CA ASP A 117 -24.65 -20.66 -13.91
C ASP A 117 -24.37 -21.85 -12.98
N THR A 118 -23.75 -22.91 -13.50
CA THR A 118 -23.51 -24.18 -12.80
C THR A 118 -22.07 -24.38 -12.34
N GLU A 119 -21.18 -23.37 -12.47
CA GLU A 119 -19.78 -23.49 -12.06
C GLU A 119 -19.49 -22.88 -10.67
N ALA A 120 -20.53 -22.50 -9.92
CA ALA A 120 -20.40 -22.11 -8.53
C ALA A 120 -20.42 -23.36 -7.61
N THR A 121 -19.26 -23.96 -7.36
CA THR A 121 -19.01 -24.83 -6.19
C THR A 121 -17.58 -24.65 -5.71
#